data_AF-A0A1W7M9B7-F1
#
_entry.id   AF-A0A1W7M9B7-F1
#
_cell.length_a   1.000
_cell.length_b   1.000
_cell.length_c   1.000
_cell.angle_alpha   90.00
_cell.angle_beta   90.00
_cell.angle_gamma   90.00
#
_symmetry.space_group_name_H-M   'P 1'
#
loop_
_entity.id
_entity.type
_entity.pdbx_description
1 polymer ?
#
loop_
_entity_poly.entity_id
_entity_poly.type
_entity_poly.pdbx_seq_one_letter_code
_entity_poly.pdbx_strand_id
1 'polypeptide(L)'
;MLGTMLLAGSVQHACAQEQGAAAAPAAAVPDQTATAQPAPAPVEVIAHPPADVAADGCELHIWPAQRMTSMTTGLLGGGLLDAAIHGNRDATNRTLLASALDSPSQLDALQALDLRTELKLTPGTTIITHSQPVDRHTMNSVKTRRGESPSKCYSELIVADVFYQKAAIYGRSLRTLFMVRDFGAGEKIAFEYKAWGGNGLKLFPPKEGEDAVAALDELVAVFKKNFQEYANNERKAPRTPAKS
;
A
#
# COMPACT_ATOMS: atom_id res chain seq x y z
N MET A 1 -54.96 -34.66 -23.50
CA MET A 1 -55.32 -34.67 -22.08
C MET A 1 -55.17 -33.25 -21.54
N LEU A 2 -56.32 -32.68 -21.14
CA LEU A 2 -56.58 -31.69 -20.07
C LEU A 2 -55.41 -30.78 -19.68
N GLY A 3 -55.50 -29.45 -19.84
CA GLY A 3 -56.41 -28.54 -19.10
C GLY A 3 -55.54 -27.78 -18.07
N THR A 4 -55.63 -26.49 -17.79
CA THR A 4 -56.76 -25.55 -17.82
C THR A 4 -56.17 -24.13 -17.73
N MET A 5 -56.72 -23.21 -18.51
CA MET A 5 -56.43 -21.77 -18.55
C MET A 5 -57.75 -21.05 -18.24
N LEU A 6 -57.82 -20.15 -17.25
CA LEU A 6 -58.90 -19.17 -16.92
C LEU A 6 -58.50 -18.52 -15.57
N LEU A 7 -58.69 -17.25 -15.20
CA LEU A 7 -59.61 -16.13 -15.54
C LEU A 7 -58.82 -14.80 -15.44
N ALA A 8 -58.98 -13.75 -16.27
CA ALA A 8 -60.14 -12.91 -16.59
C ALA A 8 -60.70 -12.09 -15.40
N GLY A 9 -60.74 -10.76 -15.53
CA GLY A 9 -61.36 -9.85 -14.55
C GLY A 9 -61.14 -8.36 -14.87
N SER A 10 -61.83 -7.87 -15.89
CA SER A 10 -61.90 -6.46 -16.33
C SER A 10 -62.86 -5.64 -15.46
N VAL A 11 -62.62 -4.34 -15.27
CA VAL A 11 -63.70 -3.33 -15.18
C VAL A 11 -63.26 -2.02 -15.85
N GLN A 12 -64.23 -1.41 -16.50
CA GLN A 12 -64.22 -0.39 -17.54
C GLN A 12 -64.49 1.04 -17.02
N HIS A 13 -64.10 2.01 -17.85
CA HIS A 13 -64.79 3.28 -18.17
C HIS A 13 -65.11 4.30 -17.06
N ALA A 14 -64.59 5.53 -17.22
CA ALA A 14 -65.41 6.69 -17.60
C ALA A 14 -64.53 7.94 -17.87
N CYS A 15 -64.85 8.63 -18.97
CA CYS A 15 -64.39 9.99 -19.27
C CYS A 15 -65.31 11.01 -18.59
N ALA A 16 -64.76 12.15 -18.15
CA ALA A 16 -65.26 13.52 -18.40
C ALA A 16 -64.73 14.55 -17.38
N GLN A 17 -64.19 15.66 -17.91
CA GLN A 17 -64.37 17.08 -17.51
C GLN A 17 -64.15 17.53 -16.05
N GLU A 18 -63.74 18.73 -15.69
CA GLU A 18 -63.13 19.93 -16.29
C GLU A 18 -62.95 20.91 -15.10
N GLN A 19 -61.94 21.78 -15.12
CA GLN A 19 -61.82 23.05 -14.36
C GLN A 19 -61.71 23.05 -12.81
N GLY A 20 -60.70 23.77 -12.33
CA GLY A 20 -60.65 24.28 -10.96
C GLY A 20 -59.24 24.62 -10.50
N ALA A 21 -58.81 25.87 -10.73
CA ALA A 21 -57.54 26.39 -10.27
C ALA A 21 -57.42 26.32 -8.73
N ALA A 22 -56.32 25.76 -8.23
CA ALA A 22 -55.83 25.99 -6.88
C ALA A 22 -54.31 25.98 -6.90
N ALA A 23 -53.71 27.12 -6.53
CA ALA A 23 -52.27 27.29 -6.38
C ALA A 23 -51.76 26.37 -5.26
N ALA A 24 -50.81 25.48 -5.60
CA ALA A 24 -50.03 24.73 -4.64
C ALA A 24 -48.69 25.44 -4.40
N PRO A 25 -48.23 25.58 -3.14
CA PRO A 25 -46.94 26.18 -2.85
C PRO A 25 -45.82 25.26 -3.35
N ALA A 26 -44.78 25.89 -3.92
CA ALA A 26 -43.58 25.22 -4.40
C ALA A 26 -42.93 24.40 -3.26
N ALA A 27 -42.89 23.08 -3.44
CA ALA A 27 -42.03 22.22 -2.65
C ALA A 27 -40.58 22.52 -3.07
N ALA A 28 -39.79 23.05 -2.14
CA ALA A 28 -38.36 23.27 -2.32
C ALA A 28 -37.68 21.94 -2.64
N VAL A 29 -37.04 21.87 -3.80
CA VAL A 29 -36.11 20.78 -4.14
C VAL A 29 -34.91 20.94 -3.23
N PRO A 30 -34.50 19.93 -2.44
CA PRO A 30 -33.27 20.01 -1.69
C PRO A 30 -32.10 20.07 -2.69
N ASP A 31 -31.36 21.15 -2.61
CA ASP A 31 -30.13 21.40 -3.35
C ASP A 31 -29.11 20.33 -2.95
N GLN A 32 -28.96 19.31 -3.80
CA GLN A 32 -27.91 18.31 -3.66
C GLN A 32 -26.61 18.97 -4.11
N THR A 33 -25.95 19.68 -3.20
CA THR A 33 -24.53 19.99 -3.34
C THR A 33 -23.77 18.67 -3.39
N ALA A 34 -23.53 18.19 -4.61
CA ALA A 34 -22.58 17.14 -4.89
C ALA A 34 -21.21 17.61 -4.39
N THR A 35 -20.74 17.04 -3.28
CA THR A 35 -19.35 17.18 -2.85
C THR A 35 -18.49 16.58 -3.96
N ALA A 36 -17.86 17.42 -4.76
CA ALA A 36 -16.89 16.99 -5.75
C ALA A 36 -15.79 16.20 -5.02
N GLN A 37 -15.71 14.89 -5.29
CA GLN A 37 -14.58 14.08 -4.86
C GLN A 37 -13.32 14.71 -5.43
N PRO A 38 -12.28 14.96 -4.61
CA PRO A 38 -11.00 15.42 -5.12
C PRO A 38 -10.53 14.47 -6.22
N ALA A 39 -10.18 15.02 -7.38
CA ALA A 39 -9.53 14.24 -8.43
C ALA A 39 -8.29 13.54 -7.82
N PRO A 40 -8.03 12.27 -8.14
CA PRO A 40 -6.84 11.59 -7.65
C PRO A 40 -5.60 12.39 -8.07
N ALA A 41 -4.69 12.62 -7.12
CA ALA A 41 -3.44 13.31 -7.38
C ALA A 41 -2.68 12.61 -8.54
N PRO A 42 -1.92 13.35 -9.36
CA PRO A 42 -1.14 12.76 -10.44
C PRO A 42 -0.23 11.65 -9.90
N VAL A 43 -0.21 10.49 -10.59
CA VAL A 43 0.79 9.45 -10.31
C VAL A 43 2.14 10.01 -10.72
N GLU A 44 2.96 10.32 -9.72
CA GLU A 44 4.28 10.90 -9.93
C GLU A 44 5.29 9.78 -10.09
N VAL A 45 5.93 9.76 -11.25
CA VAL A 45 7.01 8.83 -11.58
C VAL A 45 8.27 9.66 -11.80
N ILE A 46 9.26 9.48 -10.92
CA ILE A 46 10.49 10.28 -10.94
C ILE A 46 11.67 9.36 -11.23
N ALA A 47 12.48 9.74 -12.22
CA ALA A 47 13.72 9.06 -12.55
C ALA A 47 14.90 9.69 -11.81
N HIS A 48 15.72 8.83 -11.20
CA HIS A 48 16.92 9.16 -10.44
C HIS A 48 18.11 8.48 -11.11
N PRO A 49 18.68 9.09 -12.17
CA PRO A 49 19.84 8.53 -12.85
C PRO A 49 21.04 8.46 -11.90
N PRO A 50 21.98 7.53 -12.13
CA PRO A 50 23.23 7.51 -11.39
C PRO A 50 23.98 8.84 -11.55
N ALA A 51 24.53 9.38 -10.46
CA ALA A 51 25.22 10.67 -10.47
C ALA A 51 26.64 10.59 -11.06
N ASP A 52 27.37 9.50 -10.77
CA ASP A 52 28.81 9.40 -11.01
C ASP A 52 29.19 8.48 -12.18
N VAL A 53 28.22 7.80 -12.79
CA VAL A 53 28.43 6.87 -13.90
C VAL A 53 27.33 7.02 -14.94
N ALA A 54 27.61 6.65 -16.19
CA ALA A 54 26.61 6.68 -17.25
C ALA A 54 25.50 5.64 -16.99
N ALA A 55 24.26 6.00 -17.31
CA ALA A 55 23.14 5.07 -17.28
C ALA A 55 23.36 3.92 -18.28
N ASP A 56 23.20 2.68 -17.84
CA ASP A 56 23.42 1.48 -18.67
C ASP A 56 22.15 0.95 -19.36
N GLY A 57 21.02 1.59 -19.07
CA GLY A 57 19.69 1.20 -19.57
C GLY A 57 18.98 0.15 -18.71
N CYS A 58 19.52 -0.19 -17.54
CA CYS A 58 18.79 -0.92 -16.50
C CYS A 58 17.99 0.03 -15.60
N GLU A 59 16.82 -0.41 -15.15
CA GLU A 59 15.96 0.34 -14.25
C GLU A 59 15.55 -0.49 -13.01
N LEU A 60 15.59 0.15 -11.84
CA LEU A 60 14.94 -0.32 -10.62
C LEU A 60 13.71 0.54 -10.36
N HIS A 61 12.52 -0.05 -10.42
CA HIS A 61 11.28 0.64 -10.06
C HIS A 61 10.92 0.41 -8.60
N ILE A 62 10.52 1.45 -7.88
CA ILE A 62 10.22 1.40 -6.45
C ILE A 62 8.76 1.82 -6.22
N TRP A 63 8.01 0.99 -5.49
CA TRP A 63 6.66 1.31 -5.02
C TRP A 63 6.57 1.28 -3.49
N PRO A 64 6.03 2.34 -2.86
CA PRO A 64 5.83 2.39 -1.43
C PRO A 64 4.63 1.54 -0.99
N ALA A 65 4.57 1.26 0.31
CA ALA A 65 3.47 0.52 0.90
C ALA A 65 2.25 1.43 1.07
N GLN A 66 1.08 0.90 0.69
CA GLN A 66 -0.21 1.51 1.06
C GLN A 66 -0.59 1.14 2.50
N ARG A 67 -0.19 -0.07 2.92
CA ARG A 67 -0.70 -0.71 4.12
C ARG A 67 0.18 -0.41 5.33
N MET A 68 -0.42 0.25 6.31
CA MET A 68 0.11 0.40 7.67
C MET A 68 -0.68 -0.52 8.60
N THR A 69 0.02 -1.39 9.31
CA THR A 69 -0.58 -2.33 10.26
C THR A 69 -0.03 -2.07 11.66
N SER A 70 -0.90 -2.09 12.67
CA SER A 70 -0.51 -2.07 14.09
C SER A 70 -1.23 -3.19 14.80
N MET A 71 -0.50 -3.93 15.61
CA MET A 71 -1.06 -4.99 16.44
C MET A 71 -0.38 -5.01 17.80
N THR A 72 -1.18 -4.99 18.85
CA THR A 72 -0.72 -5.35 20.18
C THR A 72 -1.31 -6.68 20.62
N THR A 73 -0.46 -7.57 21.14
CA THR A 73 -0.86 -8.85 21.70
C THR A 73 -0.65 -8.88 23.22
N GLY A 74 -1.62 -9.41 23.95
CA GLY A 74 -1.51 -9.68 25.38
C GLY A 74 -0.70 -10.93 25.71
N LEU A 75 -0.70 -11.32 26.98
CA LEU A 75 0.06 -12.47 27.51
C LEU A 75 -0.44 -13.81 26.94
N LEU A 76 -1.70 -13.88 26.52
CA LEU A 76 -2.34 -15.09 25.98
C LEU A 76 -2.32 -15.16 24.44
N GLY A 77 -1.68 -14.20 23.76
CA GLY A 77 -1.59 -14.14 22.30
C GLY A 77 -2.36 -12.97 21.68
N GLY A 78 -2.65 -13.06 20.37
CA GLY A 78 -3.31 -12.01 19.57
C GLY A 78 -4.72 -12.38 19.13
N GLY A 79 -5.59 -12.73 20.08
CA GLY A 79 -6.96 -13.17 19.80
C GLY A 79 -7.97 -12.02 19.59
N LEU A 80 -9.23 -12.37 19.32
CA LEU A 80 -10.33 -11.40 19.10
C LEU A 80 -10.53 -10.46 20.30
N LEU A 81 -10.39 -10.97 21.53
CA LEU A 81 -10.50 -10.17 22.74
C LEU A 81 -9.35 -9.17 22.86
N ASP A 82 -8.11 -9.57 22.59
CA ASP A 82 -6.96 -8.64 22.56
C ASP A 82 -7.15 -7.55 21.50
N ALA A 83 -7.65 -7.92 20.32
CA ALA A 83 -7.96 -6.97 19.25
C ALA A 83 -9.03 -5.94 19.68
N ALA A 84 -10.05 -6.37 20.43
CA ALA A 84 -11.07 -5.46 20.96
C ALA A 84 -10.51 -4.52 22.04
N ILE A 85 -9.68 -5.05 22.96
CA ILE A 85 -9.08 -4.28 24.06
C ILE A 85 -8.08 -3.24 23.54
N HIS A 86 -7.35 -3.56 22.47
CA HIS A 86 -6.29 -2.71 21.94
C HIS A 86 -6.65 -1.94 20.68
N GLY A 87 -7.85 -2.11 20.14
CA GLY A 87 -8.28 -1.56 18.85
C GLY A 87 -8.06 -0.05 18.71
N ASN A 88 -8.43 0.74 19.72
CA ASN A 88 -8.23 2.21 19.70
C ASN A 88 -6.74 2.60 19.70
N ARG A 89 -5.91 1.90 20.48
CA ARG A 89 -4.47 2.14 20.52
C ARG A 89 -3.83 1.74 19.19
N ASP A 90 -4.20 0.59 18.65
CA ASP A 90 -3.67 0.12 17.37
C ASP A 90 -4.14 1.00 16.20
N ALA A 91 -5.36 1.56 16.26
CA ALA A 91 -5.80 2.56 15.30
C ALA A 91 -4.97 3.85 15.39
N THR A 92 -4.71 4.34 16.60
CA THR A 92 -3.88 5.54 16.84
C THR A 92 -2.45 5.32 16.33
N ASN A 93 -1.83 4.19 16.69
CA ASN A 93 -0.50 3.83 16.21
C ASN A 93 -0.46 3.73 14.69
N ARG A 94 -1.50 3.20 14.04
CA ARG A 94 -1.59 3.13 12.58
C ARG A 94 -1.60 4.51 11.93
N THR A 95 -2.33 5.47 12.51
CA THR A 95 -2.31 6.86 12.04
C THR A 95 -0.92 7.47 12.17
N LEU A 96 -0.23 7.24 13.30
CA LEU A 96 1.14 7.74 13.51
C LEU A 96 2.17 7.10 12.57
N LEU A 97 2.03 5.80 12.28
CA LEU A 97 2.82 5.12 11.25
C LEU A 97 2.58 5.76 9.89
N ALA A 98 1.31 5.98 9.53
CA ALA A 98 0.94 6.57 8.24
C ALA A 98 1.44 8.01 8.09
N SER A 99 1.56 8.78 9.18
CA SER A 99 2.13 10.12 9.12
C SER A 99 3.66 10.13 8.99
N ALA A 100 4.36 9.18 9.61
CA ALA A 100 5.83 9.13 9.57
C ALA A 100 6.40 8.36 8.37
N LEU A 101 5.62 7.42 7.84
CA LEU A 101 6.00 6.53 6.74
C LEU A 101 4.97 6.63 5.62
N ASP A 102 4.53 7.84 5.29
CA ASP A 102 3.76 8.06 4.08
C ASP A 102 4.57 7.71 2.82
N SER A 103 3.93 7.77 1.65
CA SER A 103 4.60 7.37 0.40
C SER A 103 5.88 8.19 0.11
N PRO A 104 5.86 9.54 0.21
CA PRO A 104 7.08 10.34 0.10
C PRO A 104 8.17 9.94 1.11
N SER A 105 7.85 9.82 2.39
CA SER A 105 8.83 9.50 3.44
C SER A 105 9.47 8.12 3.25
N GLN A 106 8.70 7.12 2.78
CA GLN A 106 9.23 5.81 2.43
C GLN A 106 10.21 5.87 1.26
N LEU A 107 9.87 6.62 0.21
CA LEU A 107 10.71 6.78 -0.97
C LEU A 107 12.00 7.53 -0.62
N ASP A 108 11.91 8.65 0.08
CA ASP A 108 13.06 9.42 0.57
C ASP A 108 13.97 8.56 1.46
N ALA A 109 13.38 7.76 2.36
CA ALA A 109 14.13 6.86 3.22
C ALA A 109 14.90 5.80 2.45
N LEU A 110 14.31 5.22 1.38
CA LEU A 110 15.00 4.26 0.52
C LEU A 110 16.08 4.94 -0.33
N GLN A 111 15.81 6.14 -0.85
CA GLN A 111 16.75 6.89 -1.68
C GLN A 111 17.96 7.42 -0.91
N ALA A 112 17.81 7.63 0.40
CA ALA A 112 18.93 7.94 1.28
C ALA A 112 19.90 6.76 1.47
N LEU A 113 19.56 5.56 0.97
CA LEU A 113 20.43 4.38 0.98
C LEU A 113 21.07 4.16 -0.40
N ASP A 114 22.22 3.49 -0.42
CA ASP A 114 22.82 3.02 -1.67
C ASP A 114 22.12 1.76 -2.17
N LEU A 115 20.94 1.94 -2.77
CA LEU A 115 20.12 0.82 -3.28
C LEU A 115 20.83 -0.03 -4.33
N ARG A 116 21.78 0.56 -5.08
CA ARG A 116 22.55 -0.16 -6.10
C ARG A 116 23.45 -1.19 -5.45
N THR A 117 24.19 -0.78 -4.42
CA THR A 117 25.00 -1.71 -3.63
C THR A 117 24.14 -2.69 -2.83
N GLU A 118 23.09 -2.20 -2.17
CA GLU A 118 22.25 -3.03 -1.30
C GLU A 118 21.56 -4.17 -2.07
N LEU A 119 21.12 -3.93 -3.31
CA LEU A 119 20.44 -4.94 -4.14
C LEU A 119 21.32 -5.59 -5.21
N LYS A 120 22.65 -5.37 -5.18
CA LYS A 120 23.61 -5.86 -6.19
C LYS A 120 23.20 -5.49 -7.62
N LEU A 121 22.70 -4.28 -7.81
CA LEU A 121 22.40 -3.74 -9.14
C LEU A 121 23.69 -3.26 -9.81
N THR A 122 23.63 -3.05 -11.11
CA THR A 122 24.75 -2.40 -11.80
C THR A 122 24.88 -0.94 -11.33
N PRO A 123 26.10 -0.38 -11.27
CA PRO A 123 26.29 1.02 -10.89
C PRO A 123 25.52 2.00 -11.79
N GLY A 124 25.34 1.64 -13.07
CA GLY A 124 24.61 2.43 -14.07
C GLY A 124 23.07 2.33 -14.00
N THR A 125 22.52 1.53 -13.09
CA THR A 125 21.05 1.36 -12.99
C THR A 125 20.38 2.69 -12.65
N THR A 126 19.35 3.07 -13.39
CA THR A 126 18.49 4.22 -13.07
C THR A 126 17.42 3.80 -12.05
N ILE A 127 17.22 4.59 -11.00
CA ILE A 127 16.18 4.30 -10.00
C ILE A 127 14.93 5.09 -10.38
N ILE A 128 13.79 4.42 -10.47
CA ILE A 128 12.50 5.02 -10.82
C ILE A 128 11.57 4.91 -9.62
N THR A 129 11.14 6.02 -9.03
CA THR A 129 10.20 6.01 -7.89
C THR A 129 8.78 6.29 -8.35
N HIS A 130 7.83 5.51 -7.84
CA HIS A 130 6.40 5.67 -8.11
C HIS A 130 5.71 6.15 -6.84
N SER A 131 5.06 7.31 -6.87
CA SER A 131 4.37 7.85 -5.69
C SER A 131 3.12 7.05 -5.32
N GLN A 132 2.51 6.37 -6.29
CA GLN A 132 1.32 5.57 -6.07
C GLN A 132 1.68 4.25 -5.38
N PRO A 133 1.18 4.00 -4.16
CA PRO A 133 1.51 2.78 -3.45
C PRO A 133 0.82 1.55 -4.07
N VAL A 134 1.43 0.38 -3.87
CA VAL A 134 0.88 -0.89 -4.36
C VAL A 134 0.02 -1.54 -3.27
N ASP A 135 -1.16 -2.02 -3.68
CA ASP A 135 -1.97 -2.90 -2.83
C ASP A 135 -1.28 -4.26 -2.69
N ARG A 136 -1.01 -4.65 -1.44
CA ARG A 136 -0.45 -5.94 -1.03
C ARG A 136 -1.15 -7.13 -1.68
N HIS A 137 -2.48 -7.08 -1.89
CA HIS A 137 -3.23 -8.18 -2.49
C HIS A 137 -2.88 -8.43 -3.95
N THR A 138 -2.41 -7.41 -4.65
CA THR A 138 -1.99 -7.51 -6.06
C THR A 138 -0.57 -8.03 -6.24
N MET A 139 0.22 -8.11 -5.17
CA MET A 139 1.66 -8.38 -5.26
C MET A 139 1.98 -9.71 -5.91
N ASN A 140 1.26 -10.76 -5.53
CA ASN A 140 1.53 -12.10 -6.06
C ASN A 140 0.77 -12.39 -7.37
N SER A 141 -0.23 -11.59 -7.75
CA SER A 141 -1.07 -11.84 -8.93
C SER A 141 -0.49 -11.26 -10.21
N VAL A 142 0.16 -10.10 -10.13
CA VAL A 142 0.86 -9.51 -11.29
C VAL A 142 2.16 -10.28 -11.51
N LYS A 143 2.28 -11.00 -12.63
CA LYS A 143 3.48 -11.80 -12.99
C LYS A 143 4.36 -11.16 -14.07
N THR A 144 3.92 -10.03 -14.60
CA THR A 144 4.64 -9.21 -15.58
C THR A 144 5.18 -7.93 -14.94
N ARG A 145 5.94 -7.14 -15.71
CA ARG A 145 6.38 -5.81 -15.32
C ARG A 145 5.17 -4.96 -14.93
N ARG A 146 5.25 -4.22 -13.81
CA ARG A 146 4.21 -3.26 -13.37
C ARG A 146 4.30 -1.92 -14.08
N GLY A 147 5.52 -1.47 -14.35
CA GLY A 147 5.78 -0.24 -15.08
C GLY A 147 5.89 -0.51 -16.58
N GLU A 148 5.34 0.40 -17.38
CA GLU A 148 5.58 0.45 -18.82
C GLU A 148 6.94 1.13 -19.07
N SER A 149 8.01 0.35 -19.02
CA SER A 149 9.38 0.83 -19.22
C SER A 149 10.04 0.17 -20.45
N PRO A 150 10.66 0.95 -21.35
CA PRO A 150 11.42 0.42 -22.48
C PRO A 150 12.85 -0.03 -22.08
N SER A 151 13.16 -0.11 -20.79
CA SER A 151 14.48 -0.48 -20.28
C SER A 151 14.96 -1.85 -20.78
N LYS A 152 16.28 -1.96 -20.96
CA LYS A 152 16.95 -3.20 -21.38
C LYS A 152 16.93 -4.27 -20.30
N CYS A 153 16.87 -3.85 -19.05
CA CYS A 153 16.87 -4.68 -17.85
C CYS A 153 15.93 -4.02 -16.85
N TYR A 154 15.04 -4.80 -16.27
CA TYR A 154 13.98 -4.26 -15.42
C TYR A 154 13.91 -5.03 -14.10
N SER A 155 13.94 -4.29 -13.00
CA SER A 155 13.79 -4.81 -11.65
C SER A 155 12.81 -3.95 -10.86
N GLU A 156 12.21 -4.55 -9.83
CA GLU A 156 11.23 -3.91 -8.98
C GLU A 156 11.56 -4.11 -7.50
N LEU A 157 11.37 -3.07 -6.71
CA LEU A 157 11.33 -3.10 -5.25
C LEU A 157 9.94 -2.65 -4.80
N ILE A 158 9.20 -3.54 -4.14
CA ILE A 158 7.87 -3.25 -3.62
C ILE A 158 7.93 -3.30 -2.09
N VAL A 159 7.52 -2.21 -1.45
CA VAL A 159 7.21 -2.20 -0.02
C VAL A 159 5.76 -2.64 0.14
N ALA A 160 5.52 -3.78 0.76
CA ALA A 160 4.22 -4.45 0.79
C ALA A 160 3.36 -4.09 2.00
N ASP A 161 4.00 -3.94 3.15
CA ASP A 161 3.35 -3.77 4.45
C ASP A 161 4.37 -3.21 5.42
N VAL A 162 3.96 -2.21 6.20
CA VAL A 162 4.71 -1.70 7.34
C VAL A 162 3.92 -2.05 8.59
N PHE A 163 4.51 -2.89 9.44
CA PHE A 163 3.83 -3.54 10.55
C PHE A 163 4.50 -3.22 11.87
N TYR A 164 3.83 -2.41 12.70
CA TYR A 164 4.16 -2.29 14.10
C TYR A 164 3.56 -3.46 14.89
N GLN A 165 4.41 -4.09 15.70
CA GLN A 165 3.99 -5.12 16.62
C GLN A 165 4.46 -4.81 18.04
N LYS A 166 3.55 -4.93 19.00
CA LYS A 166 3.88 -4.98 20.43
C LYS A 166 3.51 -6.36 20.97
N ALA A 167 4.53 -7.16 21.28
CA ALA A 167 4.39 -8.42 21.97
C ALA A 167 4.65 -8.26 23.47
N ALA A 168 3.94 -9.02 24.30
CA ALA A 168 4.11 -8.98 25.76
C ALA A 168 5.55 -9.35 26.19
N ILE A 169 6.17 -10.31 25.50
CA ILE A 169 7.52 -10.83 25.83
C ILE A 169 8.61 -10.14 25.02
N TYR A 170 8.41 -9.98 23.71
CA TYR A 170 9.46 -9.53 22.79
C TYR A 170 9.50 -8.00 22.59
N GLY A 171 8.63 -7.27 23.27
CA GLY A 171 8.60 -5.81 23.23
C GLY A 171 8.03 -5.26 21.93
N ARG A 172 8.57 -4.12 21.49
CA ARG A 172 8.07 -3.34 20.35
C ARG A 172 9.00 -3.50 19.17
N SER A 173 8.45 -3.72 17.99
CA SER A 173 9.21 -3.78 16.74
C SER A 173 8.45 -3.16 15.59
N LEU A 174 9.22 -2.70 14.61
CA LEU A 174 8.72 -2.38 13.28
C LEU A 174 9.22 -3.46 12.34
N ARG A 175 8.30 -4.04 11.57
CA ARG A 175 8.62 -5.01 10.53
C ARG A 175 8.15 -4.46 9.20
N THR A 176 8.95 -4.65 8.16
CA THR A 176 8.58 -4.21 6.81
C THR A 176 8.70 -5.40 5.87
N LEU A 177 7.63 -5.68 5.13
CA LEU A 177 7.62 -6.72 4.11
C LEU A 177 8.08 -6.09 2.79
N PHE A 178 9.18 -6.58 2.24
CA PHE A 178 9.68 -6.16 0.95
C PHE A 178 9.60 -7.32 -0.05
N MET A 179 9.50 -6.97 -1.32
CA MET A 179 9.61 -7.90 -2.44
C MET A 179 10.49 -7.28 -3.52
N VAL A 180 11.57 -7.97 -3.88
CA VAL A 180 12.38 -7.64 -5.05
C VAL A 180 12.03 -8.63 -6.15
N ARG A 181 11.84 -8.13 -7.36
CA ARG A 181 11.61 -8.92 -8.56
C ARG A 181 12.55 -8.48 -9.64
N ASP A 182 13.20 -9.43 -10.30
CA ASP A 182 14.06 -9.19 -11.45
C ASP A 182 13.46 -9.89 -12.66
N PHE A 183 13.35 -9.16 -13.75
CA PHE A 183 12.79 -9.61 -15.03
C PHE A 183 13.88 -9.77 -16.10
N GLY A 184 15.10 -9.33 -15.81
CA GLY A 184 16.16 -9.17 -16.80
C GLY A 184 15.66 -8.39 -18.02
N ALA A 185 15.96 -8.88 -19.22
CA ALA A 185 15.50 -8.28 -20.48
C ALA A 185 14.09 -8.67 -20.91
N GLY A 186 13.40 -9.55 -20.17
CA GLY A 186 12.09 -10.09 -20.53
C GLY A 186 10.92 -9.47 -19.77
N GLU A 187 9.72 -9.95 -20.07
CA GLU A 187 8.47 -9.52 -19.40
C GLU A 187 8.10 -10.38 -18.19
N LYS A 188 8.74 -11.54 -18.02
CA LYS A 188 8.44 -12.50 -16.95
C LYS A 188 9.45 -12.39 -15.81
N ILE A 189 8.98 -12.65 -14.59
CA ILE A 189 9.83 -12.71 -13.40
C ILE A 189 10.86 -13.82 -13.57
N ALA A 190 12.14 -13.45 -13.66
CA ALA A 190 13.26 -14.37 -13.64
C ALA A 190 13.63 -14.75 -12.20
N PHE A 191 13.54 -13.79 -11.27
CA PHE A 191 13.84 -13.99 -9.86
C PHE A 191 12.88 -13.16 -8.98
N GLU A 192 12.48 -13.72 -7.85
CA GLU A 192 11.67 -13.05 -6.84
C GLU A 192 12.19 -13.42 -5.45
N TYR A 193 12.30 -12.42 -4.58
CA TYR A 193 12.59 -12.62 -3.16
C TYR A 193 11.64 -11.78 -2.31
N LYS A 194 10.84 -12.45 -1.49
CA LYS A 194 9.87 -11.81 -0.58
C LYS A 194 10.15 -12.20 0.86
N ALA A 195 10.47 -11.23 1.69
CA ALA A 195 10.80 -11.46 3.09
C ALA A 195 10.55 -10.22 3.95
N TRP A 196 10.48 -10.44 5.26
CA TRP A 196 10.40 -9.38 6.25
C TRP A 196 11.80 -8.95 6.67
N GLY A 197 12.05 -7.65 6.75
CA GLY A 197 13.05 -7.08 7.66
C GLY A 197 12.36 -6.68 8.97
N GLY A 198 13.06 -6.74 10.11
CA GLY A 198 12.40 -6.50 11.39
C GLY A 198 13.35 -6.09 12.51
N ASN A 199 13.18 -4.87 13.01
CA ASN A 199 14.04 -4.29 14.02
C ASN A 199 13.21 -3.72 15.19
N GLY A 200 13.81 -3.72 16.39
CA GLY A 200 13.16 -3.25 17.62
C GLY A 200 13.00 -1.73 17.68
N LEU A 201 11.98 -1.27 18.41
CA LEU A 201 11.67 0.14 18.67
C LEU A 201 11.87 0.48 20.16
N LYS A 202 12.43 1.66 20.43
CA LYS A 202 12.70 2.17 21.78
C LYS A 202 11.83 3.35 22.16
N LEU A 203 11.43 4.17 21.20
CA LEU A 203 10.66 5.38 21.43
C LEU A 203 9.21 5.15 21.03
N PHE A 204 8.95 4.69 19.81
CA PHE A 204 7.58 4.52 19.31
C PHE A 204 6.80 3.39 20.04
N PRO A 205 5.51 3.57 20.37
CA PRO A 205 4.73 4.79 20.23
C PRO A 205 5.09 5.81 21.33
N PRO A 206 5.07 7.11 21.02
CA PRO A 206 5.35 8.15 22.01
C PRO A 206 4.31 8.12 23.12
N LYS A 207 4.76 8.30 24.36
CA LYS A 207 3.85 8.51 25.51
C LYS A 207 3.60 9.99 25.74
N GLU A 208 2.58 10.30 26.54
CA GLU A 208 2.32 11.66 26.99
C GLU A 208 3.56 12.25 27.68
N GLY A 209 3.94 13.46 27.28
CA GLY A 209 5.14 14.15 27.78
C GLY A 209 6.47 13.66 27.20
N GLU A 210 6.47 12.66 26.31
CA GLU A 210 7.67 12.24 25.57
C GLU A 210 7.82 13.01 24.25
N ASP A 211 9.04 12.99 23.70
CA ASP A 211 9.34 13.61 22.40
C ASP A 211 8.71 12.81 21.25
N ALA A 212 7.57 13.29 20.77
CA ALA A 212 6.84 12.69 19.66
C ALA A 212 7.65 12.74 18.36
N VAL A 213 8.43 13.78 18.12
CA VAL A 213 9.23 13.92 16.89
C VAL A 213 10.30 12.84 16.87
N ALA A 214 11.05 12.68 17.97
CA ALA A 214 12.07 11.64 18.07
C ALA A 214 11.49 10.21 17.90
N ALA A 215 10.27 9.97 18.39
CA ALA A 215 9.59 8.69 18.22
C ALA A 215 9.18 8.41 16.76
N LEU A 216 8.77 9.44 16.02
CA LEU A 216 8.43 9.30 14.60
C LEU A 216 9.69 9.19 13.73
N ASP A 217 10.75 9.94 14.04
CA ASP A 217 12.06 9.81 13.37
C ASP A 217 12.66 8.41 13.57
N GLU A 218 12.44 7.79 14.73
CA GLU A 218 12.82 6.40 14.97
C GLU A 218 12.17 5.46 13.95
N LEU A 219 10.90 5.67 13.56
CA LEU A 219 10.23 4.83 12.58
C LEU A 219 10.94 4.87 11.23
N VAL A 220 11.33 6.05 10.75
CA VAL A 220 12.07 6.22 9.49
C VAL A 220 13.45 5.56 9.59
N ALA A 221 14.15 5.74 10.71
CA ALA A 221 15.45 5.11 10.92
C ALA A 221 15.37 3.57 10.96
N VAL A 222 14.34 3.02 11.63
CA VAL A 222 14.12 1.57 11.74
C VAL A 222 13.60 0.99 10.43
N PHE A 223 12.81 1.73 9.66
CA PHE A 223 12.41 1.34 8.31
C PHE A 223 13.62 1.13 7.39
N LYS A 224 14.59 2.05 7.42
CA LYS A 224 15.87 1.89 6.69
C LYS A 224 16.64 0.64 7.12
N LYS A 225 16.73 0.39 8.44
CA LYS A 225 17.37 -0.83 8.98
C LYS A 225 16.66 -2.11 8.53
N ASN A 226 15.33 -2.10 8.51
CA ASN A 226 14.55 -3.22 7.99
C ASN A 226 14.90 -3.50 6.53
N PHE A 227 15.03 -2.48 5.70
CA PHE A 227 15.45 -2.66 4.30
C PHE A 227 16.87 -3.24 4.21
N GLN A 228 17.83 -2.72 4.97
CA GLN A 228 19.22 -3.22 4.95
C GLN A 228 19.33 -4.68 5.41
N GLU A 229 18.58 -5.07 6.44
CA GLU A 229 18.48 -6.46 6.88
C GLU A 229 17.89 -7.35 5.78
N TYR A 230 16.78 -6.91 5.18
CA TYR A 230 16.14 -7.58 4.06
C TYR A 230 17.09 -7.75 2.87
N ALA A 231 17.76 -6.68 2.45
CA ALA A 231 18.70 -6.66 1.33
C ALA A 231 19.89 -7.60 1.58
N ASN A 232 20.45 -7.59 2.80
CA ASN A 232 21.49 -8.55 3.19
C ASN A 232 21.04 -10.02 3.08
N ASN A 233 19.77 -10.31 3.38
CA ASN A 233 19.21 -11.64 3.24
C ASN A 233 18.92 -12.01 1.78
N GLU A 234 18.38 -11.07 0.98
CA GLU A 234 18.20 -11.22 -0.47
C GLU A 234 19.52 -11.57 -1.15
N ARG A 235 20.58 -10.83 -0.83
CA ARG A 235 21.91 -11.03 -1.43
C ARG A 235 22.48 -12.43 -1.20
N LYS A 236 22.03 -13.12 -0.14
CA LYS A 236 22.43 -14.48 0.24
C LYS A 236 21.46 -15.53 -0.29
N ALA A 237 20.28 -15.14 -0.76
CA ALA A 237 19.30 -16.06 -1.30
C ALA A 237 19.80 -16.64 -2.63
N PRO A 238 19.60 -17.95 -2.89
CA PRO A 238 19.89 -18.52 -4.18
C PRO A 238 18.95 -17.92 -5.22
N ARG A 239 19.52 -17.42 -6.33
CA ARG A 239 18.75 -16.95 -7.49
C ARG A 239 18.27 -18.13 -8.32
N THR A 240 17.33 -18.87 -7.75
CA THR A 240 16.61 -19.94 -8.46
C THR A 240 15.54 -19.30 -9.33
N PRO A 241 15.38 -19.73 -10.59
CA PRO A 241 14.32 -19.22 -11.46
C PRO A 241 12.96 -19.33 -10.78
N ALA A 242 12.15 -18.26 -10.87
CA ALA A 242 10.79 -18.30 -10.34
C ALA A 242 10.00 -19.45 -11.01
N LYS A 243 9.35 -20.31 -10.21
CA LYS A 243 8.46 -21.34 -10.75
C LYS A 243 7.31 -20.63 -11.47
N SER A 244 7.21 -20.86 -12.78
CA SER A 244 6.15 -20.32 -13.64
C SER A 244 4.77 -20.83 -13.23
#